data_AF-A0A7V4UL54-F1
#
_entry.id   AF-A0A7V4UL54-F1
#
_cell.length_a   1.000
_cell.length_b   1.000
_cell.length_c   1.000
_cell.angle_alpha   90.00
_cell.angle_beta   90.00
_cell.angle_gamma   90.00
#
_symmetry.space_group_name_H-M   'P 1'
#
loop_
_entity.id
_entity.type
_entity.pdbx_description
1 polymer ?
#
loop_
_entity_poly.entity_id
_entity_poly.type
_entity_poly.pdbx_seq_one_letter_code
_entity_poly.pdbx_strand_id
1 'polypeptide(L)'
;MMGNNWVIDLRHYLNEDGALAEMPRPVSRLANYFGRIVKGVTSRNKDVLTTGIRCRRRPGHRLCLGEIIAYIDYERNSVIVWSCPICGDNGIISGWGGTVWDWLMSA
;
A
#
# COMPACT_ATOMS: atom_id res chain seq x y z
N MET A 1 -15.92 15.23 3.88
CA MET A 1 -15.37 13.97 3.35
C MET A 1 -14.37 13.44 4.35
N MET A 2 -14.70 12.42 5.14
CA MET A 2 -13.69 11.78 5.99
C MET A 2 -13.08 10.60 5.22
N GLY A 3 -11.83 10.76 4.84
CA GLY A 3 -10.97 9.64 4.48
C GLY A 3 -10.63 8.82 5.74
N ASN A 4 -10.20 7.57 5.55
CA ASN A 4 -9.65 6.81 6.67
C ASN A 4 -8.16 7.18 6.85
N ASN A 5 -7.63 6.94 8.05
CA ASN A 5 -6.20 6.98 8.33
C ASN A 5 -5.73 5.58 8.69
N TRP A 6 -4.89 4.97 7.84
CA TRP A 6 -4.38 3.62 8.04
C TRP A 6 -2.92 3.61 8.48
N VAL A 7 -2.59 2.77 9.44
CA VAL A 7 -1.22 2.37 9.77
C VAL A 7 -1.08 0.90 9.44
N ILE A 8 -0.29 0.58 8.41
CA ILE A 8 -0.12 -0.79 7.93
C ILE A 8 1.33 -1.20 8.12
N ASP A 9 1.54 -2.30 8.86
CA ASP A 9 2.80 -3.04 8.84
C ASP A 9 2.58 -4.34 8.06
N LEU A 10 3.28 -4.53 6.95
CA LEU A 10 3.07 -5.70 6.10
C LEU A 10 3.54 -7.01 6.74
N ARG A 11 4.40 -6.96 7.77
CA ARG A 11 4.84 -8.15 8.50
C ARG A 11 3.71 -8.83 9.25
N HIS A 12 2.63 -8.12 9.57
CA HIS A 12 1.43 -8.71 10.16
C HIS A 12 0.69 -9.69 9.23
N TYR A 13 1.01 -9.69 7.94
CA TYR A 13 0.48 -10.65 6.96
C TYR A 13 1.41 -11.84 6.72
N LEU A 14 2.54 -11.90 7.41
CA LEU A 14 3.52 -12.98 7.27
C LEU A 14 3.37 -14.00 8.40
N ASN A 15 3.73 -15.25 8.11
CA ASN A 15 3.94 -16.29 9.11
C ASN A 15 5.39 -16.21 9.64
N GLU A 16 5.73 -17.13 10.55
CA GLU A 16 7.06 -17.20 11.17
C GLU A 16 8.19 -17.44 10.16
N ASP A 17 7.89 -18.09 9.03
CA ASP A 17 8.85 -18.35 7.95
C ASP A 17 9.04 -17.16 7.00
N GLY A 18 8.33 -16.05 7.21
CA GLY A 18 8.35 -14.87 6.33
C GLY A 18 7.56 -15.05 5.03
N ALA A 19 6.78 -16.13 4.91
CA ALA A 19 5.80 -16.33 3.83
C ALA A 19 4.45 -15.71 4.18
N LEU A 20 3.54 -15.59 3.21
CA LEU A 20 2.17 -15.12 3.50
C LEU A 20 1.46 -16.10 4.44
N ALA A 21 0.95 -15.59 5.56
CA ALA A 21 0.14 -16.39 6.48
C ALA A 21 -1.17 -16.84 5.81
N GLU A 22 -1.69 -17.99 6.24
CA GLU A 22 -3.04 -18.39 5.87
C GLU A 22 -4.05 -17.44 6.50
N MET A 23 -4.89 -16.81 5.68
CA MET A 23 -5.78 -15.73 6.15
C MET A 23 -7.10 -15.68 5.38
N PRO A 24 -8.17 -15.14 6.01
CA PRO A 24 -9.44 -14.96 5.34
C PRO A 24 -9.34 -14.09 4.09
N ARG A 25 -10.16 -14.41 3.08
CA ARG A 25 -10.18 -13.72 1.78
C ARG A 25 -10.33 -12.18 1.84
N PRO A 26 -11.03 -11.57 2.81
CA PRO A 26 -11.04 -10.12 2.95
C PRO A 26 -9.68 -9.54 3.36
N VAL A 27 -8.95 -10.24 4.23
CA VAL A 27 -7.64 -9.83 4.75
C VAL A 27 -6.58 -9.95 3.66
N SER A 28 -6.56 -11.06 2.91
CA SER A 28 -5.63 -11.24 1.79
C SER A 28 -5.84 -10.22 0.67
N ARG A 29 -7.09 -9.78 0.45
CA ARG A 29 -7.38 -8.68 -0.50
C ARG A 29 -6.77 -7.35 -0.05
N LEU A 30 -6.73 -7.07 1.25
CA LEU A 30 -6.06 -5.87 1.78
C LEU A 30 -4.54 -6.00 1.68
N ALA A 31 -3.97 -7.14 2.05
CA ALA A 31 -2.54 -7.41 1.92
C ALA A 31 -2.07 -7.22 0.46
N ASN A 32 -2.80 -7.79 -0.50
CA ASN A 32 -2.51 -7.62 -1.93
C ASN A 32 -2.67 -6.15 -2.38
N TYR A 33 -3.68 -5.44 -1.88
CA TYR A 33 -3.88 -4.04 -2.22
C TYR A 33 -2.69 -3.16 -1.79
N PHE A 34 -2.26 -3.29 -0.53
CA PHE A 34 -1.11 -2.53 -0.02
C PHE A 34 0.20 -2.98 -0.67
N GLY A 35 0.38 -4.28 -0.90
CA GLY A 35 1.55 -4.83 -1.62
C GLY A 35 1.67 -4.30 -3.06
N ARG A 36 0.54 -4.06 -3.74
CA ARG A 36 0.56 -3.39 -5.06
C ARG A 36 1.02 -1.95 -4.95
N ILE A 37 0.62 -1.20 -3.92
CA ILE A 37 1.09 0.17 -3.68
C ILE A 37 2.60 0.16 -3.46
N VAL A 38 3.09 -0.75 -2.60
CA VAL A 38 4.53 -0.95 -2.42
C VAL A 38 5.22 -1.16 -3.76
N LYS A 39 4.80 -2.16 -4.54
CA LYS A 39 5.38 -2.44 -5.86
C LYS A 39 5.35 -1.21 -6.77
N GLY A 40 4.23 -0.51 -6.83
CA GLY A 40 4.08 0.68 -7.68
C GLY A 40 5.08 1.78 -7.34
N VAL A 41 5.42 1.94 -6.06
CA VAL A 41 6.36 2.94 -5.57
C VAL A 41 7.82 2.47 -5.67
N THR A 42 8.10 1.20 -5.37
CA THR A 42 9.48 0.69 -5.32
C THR A 42 10.02 0.25 -6.67
N SER A 43 9.16 -0.14 -7.62
CA SER A 43 9.58 -0.57 -8.97
C SER A 43 9.67 0.56 -10.00
N ARG A 44 9.12 1.75 -9.71
CA ARG A 44 9.14 2.90 -10.61
C ARG A 44 10.20 3.90 -10.18
N ASN A 45 10.84 4.54 -11.15
CA ASN A 45 11.83 5.57 -10.91
C ASN A 45 11.21 6.71 -10.08
N LYS A 46 12.01 7.30 -9.16
CA LYS A 46 11.58 8.05 -7.96
C LYS A 46 10.69 9.30 -8.20
N ASP A 47 10.48 9.69 -9.45
CA ASP A 47 9.86 10.97 -9.81
C ASP A 47 8.35 10.90 -10.06
N VAL A 48 7.74 9.70 -10.13
CA VAL A 48 6.31 9.54 -10.45
C VAL A 48 5.51 9.18 -9.19
N LEU A 49 4.75 10.16 -8.69
CA LEU A 49 3.85 10.01 -7.52
C LEU A 49 2.62 9.12 -7.79
N THR A 50 2.29 8.83 -9.05
CA THR A 50 1.10 8.06 -9.45
C THR A 50 1.38 6.56 -9.56
N THR A 51 0.62 5.76 -8.82
CA THR A 51 0.87 4.32 -8.68
C THR A 51 0.22 3.45 -9.78
N GLY A 52 -0.72 3.99 -10.55
CA GLY A 52 -1.61 3.23 -11.44
C GLY A 52 -2.69 2.41 -10.70
N ILE A 53 -2.84 2.61 -9.39
CA ILE A 53 -3.73 1.80 -8.54
C ILE A 53 -4.99 2.59 -8.23
N ARG A 54 -6.15 2.03 -8.58
CA ARG A 54 -7.46 2.62 -8.26
C ARG A 54 -7.74 2.58 -6.75
N CYS A 55 -8.42 3.60 -6.25
CA CYS A 55 -8.92 3.63 -4.89
C CYS A 55 -9.95 2.51 -4.65
N ARG A 56 -9.82 1.81 -3.52
CA ARG A 56 -10.72 0.71 -3.14
C ARG A 56 -12.04 1.16 -2.49
N ARG A 57 -12.13 2.43 -2.05
CA ARG A 57 -13.26 2.95 -1.29
C ARG A 57 -14.52 3.05 -2.16
N ARG A 58 -15.68 2.96 -1.49
CA ARG A 58 -17.00 3.18 -2.09
C ARG A 58 -17.83 4.23 -1.33
N PRO A 59 -17.40 5.52 -1.31
CA PRO A 59 -18.18 6.56 -0.64
C PRO A 59 -19.59 6.67 -1.24
N GLY A 60 -20.62 6.73 -0.40
CA GLY A 60 -22.01 6.76 -0.86
C GLY A 60 -22.40 5.56 -1.73
N HIS A 61 -21.82 4.38 -1.47
CA HIS A 61 -22.04 3.13 -2.22
C HIS A 61 -21.59 3.16 -3.69
N ARG A 62 -20.84 4.18 -4.13
CA ARG A 62 -20.29 4.29 -5.49
C ARG A 62 -18.78 4.13 -5.49
N LEU A 63 -18.22 3.47 -6.50
CA LEU A 63 -16.77 3.29 -6.62
C LEU A 63 -16.08 4.66 -6.70
N CYS A 64 -15.07 4.87 -5.85
CA CYS A 64 -14.20 6.03 -5.98
C CYS A 64 -13.36 5.90 -7.27
N LEU A 65 -13.38 6.93 -8.11
CA LEU A 65 -12.64 6.97 -9.37
C LEU A 65 -11.19 7.47 -9.21
N GLY A 66 -10.77 7.78 -7.98
CA GLY A 66 -9.42 8.27 -7.72
C GLY A 66 -8.34 7.22 -7.92
N GLU A 67 -7.18 7.68 -8.33
CA GLU A 67 -5.94 6.90 -8.34
C GLU A 67 -5.13 7.20 -7.08
N ILE A 68 -4.46 6.19 -6.53
CA ILE A 68 -3.59 6.35 -5.37
C ILE A 68 -2.31 7.05 -5.79
N ILE A 69 -1.99 8.13 -5.07
CA ILE A 69 -0.66 8.73 -5.06
C ILE A 69 0.13 8.20 -3.87
N ALA A 70 1.42 7.94 -4.06
CA ALA A 70 2.28 7.43 -2.99
C ALA A 70 3.75 7.75 -3.22
N TYR A 71 4.52 7.84 -2.14
CA TYR A 71 5.97 8.08 -2.15
C TYR A 71 6.64 7.43 -0.95
N ILE A 72 7.97 7.23 -1.03
CA ILE A 72 8.79 6.80 0.12
C ILE A 72 9.22 8.04 0.90
N ASP A 73 8.90 8.07 2.19
CA ASP A 73 9.38 9.06 3.14
C ASP A 73 10.67 8.54 3.78
N TYR A 74 11.81 8.94 3.21
CA TYR A 74 13.15 8.51 3.66
C TYR A 74 13.53 9.07 5.04
N GLU A 75 12.92 10.17 5.48
CA GLU A 75 13.17 10.74 6.81
C GLU A 75 12.42 9.98 7.91
N ARG A 76 11.30 9.34 7.55
CA ARG A 76 10.49 8.54 8.48
C ARG A 76 10.72 7.04 8.31
N ASN A 77 11.96 6.59 8.50
CA ASN A 77 12.33 5.17 8.45
C ASN A 77 11.90 4.47 7.14
N SER A 78 11.96 5.22 6.02
CA SER A 78 11.59 4.75 4.68
C SER A 78 10.17 4.19 4.55
N VAL A 79 9.20 4.68 5.34
CA VAL A 79 7.79 4.28 5.16
C VAL A 79 7.24 4.78 3.83
N ILE A 80 6.25 4.08 3.29
CA ILE A 80 5.49 4.57 2.14
C ILE A 80 4.27 5.35 2.64
N VAL A 81 4.18 6.62 2.26
CA VAL A 81 3.01 7.47 2.49
C VAL A 81 2.12 7.41 1.27
N TRP A 82 0.82 7.17 1.44
CA TRP A 82 -0.13 7.07 0.34
C TRP A 82 -1.44 7.80 0.61
N SER A 83 -2.10 8.27 -0.44
CA SER A 83 -3.43 8.86 -0.35
C SER A 83 -4.22 8.78 -1.66
N CYS A 84 -5.55 8.90 -1.54
CA CYS A 84 -6.47 9.11 -2.65
C CYS A 84 -6.92 10.58 -2.64
N PRO A 85 -6.59 11.38 -3.67
CA PRO A 85 -6.92 12.81 -3.71
C PRO A 85 -8.42 13.07 -3.85
N ILE A 86 -9.21 12.07 -4.27
CA ILE A 86 -10.65 12.24 -4.53
C ILE A 86 -11.50 12.02 -3.27
N CYS A 87 -11.23 10.95 -2.50
CA CYS A 87 -12.04 10.61 -1.32
C CYS A 87 -11.32 10.79 0.02
N GLY A 88 -10.03 11.13 -0.02
CA GLY A 88 -9.20 11.38 1.16
C GLY A 88 -8.69 10.13 1.88
N ASP A 89 -8.99 8.91 1.42
CA ASP A 89 -8.44 7.68 2.02
C ASP A 89 -6.91 7.70 1.98
N ASN A 90 -6.26 7.47 3.11
CA ASN A 90 -4.83 7.66 3.23
C ASN A 90 -4.20 6.73 4.29
N GLY A 91 -2.88 6.69 4.32
CA GLY A 91 -2.16 6.04 5.39
C GLY A 91 -0.67 5.91 5.14
N ILE A 92 -0.04 5.13 5.99
CA ILE A 92 1.38 4.75 5.91
C ILE A 92 1.52 3.23 5.82
N ILE A 93 2.52 2.77 5.07
CA ILE A 93 2.90 1.36 4.92
C ILE A 93 4.36 1.20 5.34
N SER A 94 4.61 0.25 6.25
CA SER A 94 5.93 -0.16 6.72
C SER A 94 6.10 -1.68 6.62
N GLY A 95 7.28 -2.20 6.99
CA GLY A 95 7.52 -3.64 7.13
C GLY A 95 7.58 -4.43 5.82
N TRP A 96 7.61 -3.75 4.68
CA TRP A 96 7.78 -4.30 3.34
C TRP A 96 9.21 -4.73 2.93
N GLY A 97 10.26 -4.12 3.46
CA GLY A 97 11.66 -4.35 3.07
C GLY A 97 12.16 -5.70 3.57
N GLY A 98 12.88 -6.42 2.71
CA GLY A 98 13.33 -7.80 2.96
C GLY A 98 12.20 -8.83 2.98
N THR A 99 10.99 -8.49 2.52
CA THR A 99 9.84 -9.41 2.45
C THR A 99 9.46 -9.75 1.01
N VAL A 100 8.42 -10.58 0.83
CA VAL A 100 7.84 -10.88 -0.49
C VAL A 100 7.30 -9.64 -1.25
N TRP A 101 7.15 -8.51 -0.56
CA TRP A 101 6.78 -7.23 -1.18
C TRP A 101 7.97 -6.32 -1.45
N ASP A 102 9.18 -6.72 -1.11
CA ASP A 102 10.37 -5.95 -1.44
C ASP A 102 10.78 -6.18 -2.89
N TRP A 103 10.40 -5.23 -3.75
CA TRP A 103 10.77 -5.23 -5.16
C TRP A 103 12.07 -4.46 -5.45
N LEU A 104 12.74 -3.90 -4.44
CA LEU A 104 14.03 -3.21 -4.61
C LEU A 104 15.20 -4.18 -4.83
N MET A 105 15.03 -5.45 -4.44
CA MET A 105 16.05 -6.51 -4.56
C MET A 105 15.87 -7.42 -5.80
N SER A 106 14.90 -7.13 -6.67
CA SER A 106 14.57 -7.96 -7.85
C SER A 106 15.11 -7.40 -9.18
N ALA A 107 16.12 -6.52 -9.13
CA ALA A 107 16.77 -5.93 -10.31
C ALA A 107 18.02 -6.71 -10.73
#